data_AF-A0A1S1V6M0-F1
#
_entry.id   AF-A0A1S1V6M0-F1
#
_cell.length_a   1.000
_cell.length_b   1.000
_cell.length_c   1.000
_cell.angle_alpha   90.00
_cell.angle_beta   90.00
_cell.angle_gamma   90.00
#
_symmetry.space_group_name_H-M   'P 1'
#
loop_
_entity.id
_entity.type
_entity.pdbx_description
1 polymer ?
#
loop_
_entity_poly.entity_id
_entity_poly.type
_entity_poly.pdbx_seq_one_letter_code
_entity_poly.pdbx_strand_id
1 'polypeptide(L)'
;MEKIHTKLYLLWVMVSTIACVFLLRALYPDYENNEFPLFTDITLVIFLPSLFIFSSILLHLLTVILGNVVSVSYRQSLIIQIAFMIMTFLFSLSFMEFSLGIKLAVSSLSFIVAIPHFMITKALYQKMKH
;
A
#
# COMPACT_ATOMS: atom_id res chain seq x y z
N MET A 1 -11.84 -10.62 24.94
CA MET A 1 -11.10 -11.01 23.71
C MET A 1 -11.00 -9.84 22.73
N GLU A 2 -12.06 -9.07 22.54
CA GLU A 2 -12.11 -7.83 21.72
C GLU A 2 -10.92 -6.88 21.94
N LYS A 3 -10.59 -6.54 23.19
CA LYS A 3 -9.42 -5.68 23.53
C LYS A 3 -8.07 -6.20 22.99
N ILE A 4 -7.90 -7.51 22.82
CA ILE A 4 -6.66 -8.10 22.29
C ILE A 4 -6.62 -7.93 20.77
N HIS A 5 -7.73 -8.16 20.08
CA HIS A 5 -7.82 -7.97 18.63
C HIS A 5 -7.65 -6.50 18.22
N THR A 6 -8.20 -5.55 18.98
CA THR A 6 -7.95 -4.12 18.77
C THR A 6 -6.47 -3.76 18.90
N LYS A 7 -5.80 -4.23 19.97
CA LYS A 7 -4.37 -3.98 20.17
C LYS A 7 -3.52 -4.58 19.05
N LEU A 8 -3.84 -5.80 18.63
CA LEU A 8 -3.13 -6.48 17.54
C LEU A 8 -3.30 -5.75 16.20
N TYR A 9 -4.53 -5.33 15.87
CA TYR A 9 -4.80 -4.54 14.66
C TYR A 9 -4.03 -3.21 14.67
N LEU A 10 -4.09 -2.47 15.79
CA LEU A 10 -3.38 -1.19 15.91
C LEU A 10 -1.86 -1.38 15.80
N LEU A 11 -1.30 -2.38 16.47
CA LEU A 11 0.12 -2.71 16.39
C LEU A 11 0.52 -3.06 14.95
N TRP A 12 -0.25 -3.93 14.29
CA TRP A 12 -0.02 -4.34 12.90
C TRP A 12 0.02 -3.14 11.96
N VAL A 13 -0.98 -2.26 12.05
CA VAL A 13 -1.06 -1.06 11.22
C VAL A 13 0.10 -0.12 11.52
N MET A 14 0.40 0.19 12.78
CA MET A 14 1.50 1.09 13.15
C MET A 14 2.85 0.58 12.65
N VAL A 15 3.18 -0.69 12.90
CA VAL A 15 4.45 -1.28 12.47
C VAL A 15 4.55 -1.28 10.94
N SER A 16 3.46 -1.66 10.26
CA SER A 16 3.44 -1.65 8.79
C SER A 16 3.62 -0.24 8.23
N THR A 17 2.95 0.76 8.80
CA THR A 17 3.11 2.16 8.38
C THR A 17 4.55 2.63 8.55
N ILE A 18 5.16 2.41 9.71
CA ILE A 18 6.55 2.83 9.98
C ILE A 18 7.51 2.14 9.01
N ALA A 19 7.37 0.82 8.83
CA ALA A 19 8.20 0.05 7.91
C ALA A 19 8.06 0.56 6.47
N CYS A 20 6.85 0.79 5.98
CA CYS A 20 6.63 1.29 4.64
C CYS A 20 7.16 2.71 4.45
N VAL A 21 6.96 3.63 5.40
CA VAL A 21 7.50 4.99 5.32
C VAL A 21 9.03 4.96 5.26
N PHE A 22 9.66 4.12 6.09
CA PHE A 22 11.10 3.93 6.07
C PHE A 22 11.58 3.40 4.70
N LEU A 23 10.96 2.34 4.18
CA LEU A 23 11.32 1.75 2.88
C LEU A 23 11.09 2.72 1.72
N LEU A 24 9.97 3.42 1.68
CA LEU A 24 9.66 4.39 0.63
C LEU A 24 10.64 5.56 0.61
N ARG A 25 11.13 5.99 1.78
CA ARG A 25 12.13 7.05 1.87
C ARG A 25 13.52 6.54 1.50
N ALA A 26 13.90 5.37 2.02
CA ALA A 26 15.26 4.83 1.85
C ALA A 26 15.50 4.29 0.43
N LEU A 27 14.45 3.81 -0.24
CA LEU A 27 14.50 3.20 -1.57
C LEU A 27 13.78 4.04 -2.62
N TYR A 28 13.66 5.34 -2.39
CA TYR A 28 13.04 6.24 -3.37
C TYR A 28 13.85 6.17 -4.67
N PRO A 29 13.19 5.93 -5.82
CA PRO A 29 13.90 5.78 -7.08
C PRO A 29 14.43 7.14 -7.55
N ASP A 30 15.75 7.25 -7.57
CA ASP A 30 16.48 8.39 -8.11
C ASP A 30 17.40 7.86 -9.21
N TYR A 31 17.03 8.12 -10.46
CA TYR A 31 17.82 7.73 -11.63
C TYR A 31 18.83 8.81 -12.02
N GLU A 32 18.61 10.06 -11.61
CA GLU A 32 19.44 11.21 -12.02
C GLU A 32 20.70 11.32 -11.16
N ASN A 33 20.58 11.09 -9.84
CA ASN A 33 21.69 11.28 -8.91
C ASN A 33 22.41 9.99 -8.52
N ASN A 34 22.04 8.85 -9.12
CA ASN A 34 22.60 7.56 -8.75
C ASN A 34 23.58 7.07 -9.82
N GLU A 35 24.82 6.81 -9.42
CA GLU A 35 25.91 6.40 -10.33
C GLU A 35 25.63 5.06 -11.02
N PHE A 36 24.76 4.23 -10.44
CA PHE A 36 24.40 2.91 -10.93
C PHE A 36 22.88 2.77 -11.09
N PRO A 37 22.31 3.09 -12.26
CA PRO A 37 20.87 2.96 -12.53
C PRO A 37 20.30 1.56 -12.25
N LEU A 38 21.12 0.52 -12.47
CA LEU A 38 20.75 -0.87 -12.16
C LEU A 38 20.45 -1.08 -10.66
N PHE A 39 21.12 -0.34 -9.77
CA PHE A 39 20.83 -0.40 -8.35
C PHE A 39 19.42 0.16 -8.06
N THR A 40 19.07 1.28 -8.68
CA THR A 40 17.72 1.86 -8.60
C THR A 40 16.67 0.83 -9.05
N ASP A 41 16.91 0.14 -10.17
CA ASP A 41 16.03 -0.92 -10.67
C ASP A 41 15.83 -2.08 -9.67
N ILE A 42 16.90 -2.50 -8.98
CA ILE A 42 16.81 -3.54 -7.95
C ILE A 42 16.00 -3.05 -6.75
N THR A 43 16.20 -1.80 -6.32
CA THR A 43 15.46 -1.24 -5.18
C THR A 43 13.97 -1.09 -5.46
N LEU A 44 13.57 -0.89 -6.73
CA LEU A 44 12.16 -0.84 -7.15
C LEU A 44 11.38 -2.11 -6.79
N VAL A 45 12.04 -3.27 -6.76
CA VAL A 45 11.43 -4.57 -6.40
C VAL A 45 10.86 -4.54 -4.97
N ILE A 46 11.45 -3.73 -4.08
CA ILE A 46 10.98 -3.57 -2.69
C ILE A 46 10.15 -2.30 -2.55
N PHE A 47 10.54 -1.22 -3.22
CA PHE A 47 9.84 0.06 -3.17
C PHE A 47 8.39 -0.05 -3.65
N LEU A 48 8.14 -0.70 -4.79
CA LEU A 48 6.80 -0.76 -5.38
C LEU A 48 5.79 -1.55 -4.54
N PRO A 49 6.09 -2.77 -4.04
CA PRO A 49 5.20 -3.44 -3.09
C PRO A 49 4.97 -2.58 -1.83
N SER A 50 6.01 -1.92 -1.33
CA SER A 50 5.90 -1.03 -0.16
C SER A 50 4.96 0.15 -0.43
N LEU A 51 4.98 0.72 -1.64
CA LEU A 51 4.08 1.77 -2.07
C LEU A 51 2.63 1.30 -2.06
N PHE A 52 2.35 0.13 -2.63
CA PHE A 52 1.00 -0.44 -2.63
C PHE A 52 0.50 -0.76 -1.22
N ILE A 53 1.37 -1.32 -0.36
CA ILE A 53 1.06 -1.58 1.06
C ILE A 53 0.74 -0.27 1.78
N PHE A 54 1.58 0.74 1.63
CA PHE A 54 1.38 2.05 2.26
C PHE A 54 0.07 2.71 1.82
N SER A 55 -0.19 2.75 0.51
CA SER A 55 -1.44 3.27 -0.06
C SER A 55 -2.67 2.56 0.49
N SER A 56 -2.60 1.23 0.63
CA SER A 56 -3.70 0.43 1.20
C SER A 56 -3.95 0.74 2.66
N ILE A 57 -2.90 0.88 3.46
CA ILE A 57 -3.01 1.25 4.87
C ILE A 57 -3.64 2.64 5.02
N LEU A 58 -3.16 3.64 4.26
CA LEU A 58 -3.70 4.99 4.30
C LEU A 58 -5.20 5.02 3.97
N LEU A 59 -5.57 4.35 2.89
CA LEU A 59 -6.95 4.23 2.45
C LEU A 59 -7.80 3.49 3.49
N HIS A 60 -7.29 2.40 4.07
CA HIS A 60 -7.99 1.68 5.12
C HIS A 60 -8.26 2.59 6.32
N LEU A 61 -7.25 3.30 6.81
CA LEU A 61 -7.39 4.27 7.90
C LEU A 61 -8.39 5.38 7.56
N LEU A 62 -8.34 5.93 6.34
CA LEU A 62 -9.29 6.92 5.86
C LEU A 62 -10.72 6.38 5.92
N THR A 63 -10.96 5.15 5.43
CA THR A 63 -12.29 4.54 5.48
C THR A 63 -12.78 4.25 6.90
N VAL A 64 -11.88 3.93 7.83
CA VAL A 64 -12.22 3.76 9.25
C VAL A 64 -12.62 5.10 9.87
N ILE A 65 -11.86 6.17 9.63
CA ILE A 65 -12.15 7.51 10.14
C ILE A 65 -13.45 8.04 9.53
N LEU A 66 -13.58 8.00 8.21
CA LEU A 66 -14.78 8.46 7.50
C LEU A 66 -16.02 7.67 7.90
N GLY A 67 -15.92 6.35 8.09
CA GLY A 67 -17.03 5.51 8.54
C GLY A 67 -17.52 5.84 9.96
N ASN A 68 -16.70 6.50 10.78
CA ASN A 68 -17.10 7.00 12.10
C ASN A 68 -17.74 8.40 12.04
N VAL A 69 -17.49 9.18 10.98
CA VAL A 69 -17.94 10.58 10.85
C VAL A 69 -19.14 10.71 9.92
N VAL A 70 -19.15 9.95 8.82
CA VAL A 70 -20.17 9.98 7.76
C VAL A 70 -20.67 8.56 7.54
N SER A 71 -21.98 8.38 7.37
CA SER A 71 -22.57 7.09 7.02
C SER A 71 -22.26 6.73 5.56
N VAL A 72 -21.00 6.44 5.26
CA VAL A 72 -20.56 5.96 3.95
C VAL A 72 -21.00 4.51 3.80
N SER A 73 -21.80 4.25 2.77
CA SER A 73 -22.23 2.88 2.47
C SER A 73 -21.04 1.98 2.11
N TYR A 74 -21.17 0.68 2.34
CA TYR A 74 -20.14 -0.30 1.96
C TYR A 74 -19.75 -0.21 0.48
N ARG A 75 -20.73 0.01 -0.41
CA ARG A 75 -20.49 0.18 -1.86
C ARG A 75 -19.63 1.40 -2.17
N GLN A 76 -19.91 2.55 -1.55
CA GLN A 76 -19.12 3.77 -1.75
C GLN A 76 -17.68 3.59 -1.24
N SER A 77 -17.51 2.95 -0.08
CA SER A 77 -16.17 2.64 0.45
C SER A 77 -15.36 1.77 -0.52
N LEU A 78 -15.97 0.74 -1.11
CA LEU A 78 -15.32 -0.08 -2.13
C LEU A 78 -14.92 0.72 -3.39
N ILE A 79 -15.80 1.59 -3.87
CA ILE A 79 -15.51 2.43 -5.05
C ILE A 79 -14.31 3.35 -4.78
N ILE A 80 -14.30 4.01 -3.62
CA ILE A 80 -13.17 4.86 -3.20
C ILE A 80 -11.88 4.04 -3.13
N GLN A 81 -11.95 2.82 -2.58
CA GLN A 81 -10.79 1.95 -2.47
C GLN A 81 -10.23 1.54 -3.83
N ILE A 82 -11.10 1.12 -4.75
CA ILE A 82 -10.70 0.73 -6.11
C ILE A 82 -10.12 1.93 -6.86
N ALA A 83 -10.77 3.10 -6.80
CA ALA A 83 -10.30 4.30 -7.47
C ALA A 83 -8.91 4.71 -6.97
N PHE A 84 -8.69 4.71 -5.65
CA PHE A 84 -7.40 5.05 -5.06
C PHE A 84 -6.30 4.03 -5.42
N MET A 85 -6.64 2.73 -5.50
CA MET A 85 -5.71 1.69 -5.94
C MET A 85 -5.34 1.84 -7.41
N ILE A 86 -6.29 2.17 -8.28
CA ILE A 86 -6.01 2.48 -9.69
C ILE A 86 -5.08 3.70 -9.79
N MET A 87 -5.35 4.76 -9.03
CA MET A 87 -4.49 5.95 -9.02
C MET A 87 -3.07 5.62 -8.52
N THR A 88 -2.94 4.80 -7.48
CA THR A 88 -1.63 4.35 -6.98
C THR A 88 -0.91 3.51 -8.03
N PHE A 89 -1.62 2.63 -8.75
CA PHE A 89 -1.05 1.82 -9.82
C PHE A 89 -0.61 2.69 -11.02
N LEU A 90 -1.40 3.69 -11.40
CA LEU A 90 -0.98 4.61 -12.47
C LEU A 90 0.23 5.45 -12.04
N PHE A 91 0.25 5.89 -10.79
CA PHE A 91 1.38 6.60 -10.21
C PHE A 91 2.64 5.73 -10.12
N SER A 92 2.51 4.42 -9.86
CA SER A 92 3.68 3.54 -9.84
C SER A 92 4.43 3.50 -11.18
N LEU A 93 3.71 3.66 -12.30
CA LEU A 93 4.30 3.66 -13.64
C LEU A 93 5.24 4.85 -13.89
N SER A 94 5.11 5.96 -13.16
CA SER A 94 5.98 7.13 -13.34
C SER A 94 7.35 6.97 -12.70
N PHE A 95 7.54 5.98 -11.82
CA PHE A 95 8.81 5.75 -11.11
C PHE A 95 9.81 4.87 -11.85
N MET A 96 9.46 4.37 -13.04
CA MET A 96 10.28 3.44 -13.81
C MET A 96 10.69 4.07 -15.14
N GLU A 97 11.91 3.83 -15.60
CA GLU A 97 12.38 4.27 -16.93
C GLU A 97 12.21 3.18 -18.01
N PHE A 98 11.57 2.07 -17.68
CA PHE A 98 11.35 0.96 -18.62
C PHE A 98 10.29 1.24 -19.70
N SER A 99 10.22 0.37 -20.71
CA SER A 99 9.10 0.36 -21.65
C SER A 99 7.75 0.11 -20.94
N LEU A 100 6.65 0.64 -21.49
CA LEU A 100 5.32 0.55 -20.88
C LEU A 100 4.93 -0.89 -20.51
N GLY A 101 5.24 -1.87 -21.37
CA GLY A 101 4.94 -3.27 -21.11
C GLY A 101 5.63 -3.80 -19.85
N ILE A 102 6.90 -3.45 -19.66
CA ILE A 102 7.67 -3.83 -18.46
C ILE A 102 7.13 -3.12 -17.23
N LYS A 103 6.84 -1.81 -17.32
CA LYS A 103 6.24 -1.04 -16.22
C LYS A 103 4.94 -1.66 -15.71
N LEU A 104 4.07 -2.08 -16.63
CA LEU A 104 2.82 -2.75 -16.32
C LEU A 104 3.06 -4.11 -15.65
N ALA A 105 3.99 -4.91 -16.18
CA ALA A 105 4.33 -6.21 -15.61
C ALA A 105 4.88 -6.09 -14.18
N VAL A 106 5.88 -5.22 -13.97
CA VAL A 106 6.50 -5.00 -12.66
C VAL A 106 5.51 -4.43 -11.66
N SER A 107 4.68 -3.44 -12.04
CA SER A 107 3.64 -2.90 -11.16
C SER A 107 2.60 -3.95 -10.78
N SER A 108 2.20 -4.80 -11.73
CA SER A 108 1.23 -5.88 -11.49
C SER A 108 1.78 -6.93 -10.53
N LEU A 109 3.03 -7.36 -10.72
CA LEU A 109 3.71 -8.28 -9.82
C LEU A 109 3.85 -7.68 -8.42
N SER A 110 4.24 -6.42 -8.33
CA SER A 110 4.38 -5.70 -7.05
C SER A 110 3.04 -5.58 -6.32
N PHE A 111 1.95 -5.31 -7.05
CA PHE A 111 0.61 -5.30 -6.49
C PHE A 111 0.21 -6.69 -5.97
N ILE A 112 0.49 -7.76 -6.71
CA ILE A 112 0.23 -9.15 -6.26
C ILE A 112 0.97 -9.45 -4.96
N VAL A 113 2.24 -9.05 -4.86
CA VAL A 113 3.05 -9.21 -3.64
C VAL A 113 2.47 -8.45 -2.44
N ALA A 114 1.74 -7.36 -2.66
CA ALA A 114 1.08 -6.60 -1.60
C ALA A 114 -0.25 -7.22 -1.11
N ILE A 115 -0.90 -8.09 -1.91
CA ILE A 115 -2.21 -8.69 -1.56
C ILE A 115 -2.23 -9.39 -0.20
N PRO A 116 -1.24 -10.22 0.19
CA PRO A 116 -1.23 -10.86 1.50
C PRO A 116 -1.36 -9.86 2.66
N HIS A 117 -0.69 -8.72 2.57
CA HIS A 117 -0.80 -7.66 3.58
C HIS A 117 -2.22 -7.11 3.66
N PHE A 118 -2.87 -6.90 2.50
CA PHE A 118 -4.25 -6.42 2.44
C PHE A 118 -5.22 -7.40 3.09
N MET A 119 -5.04 -8.70 2.82
CA MET A 119 -5.86 -9.77 3.41
C MET A 119 -5.72 -9.82 4.92
N ILE A 120 -4.48 -9.76 5.44
CA ILE A 120 -4.22 -9.78 6.89
C ILE A 120 -4.84 -8.54 7.55
N THR A 121 -4.63 -7.37 6.99
CA THR A 121 -5.17 -6.10 7.53
C THR A 121 -6.70 -6.15 7.61
N LYS A 122 -7.37 -6.60 6.55
CA LYS A 122 -8.83 -6.75 6.52
C LYS A 122 -9.33 -7.79 7.53
N ALA A 123 -8.65 -8.94 7.64
CA ALA A 123 -9.02 -9.99 8.58
C ALA A 123 -8.91 -9.53 10.05
N LEU A 124 -7.83 -8.80 10.38
CA LEU A 124 -7.64 -8.21 11.71
C LEU A 124 -8.71 -7.16 12.03
N TYR A 125 -9.05 -6.31 11.05
CA TYR A 125 -10.10 -5.31 11.21
C TYR A 125 -11.48 -5.93 11.46
N GLN A 126 -11.84 -7.00 10.74
CA GLN A 126 -13.10 -7.70 10.97
C GLN A 126 -13.19 -8.32 12.37
N LYS A 127 -12.09 -8.91 12.85
CA LYS A 127 -11.99 -9.44 14.23
C LYS A 127 -11.99 -8.36 15.32
N MET A 128 -11.73 -7.11 14.97
CA MET A 128 -11.84 -5.98 15.90
C MET A 128 -13.29 -5.51 16.05
N LYS A 129 -14.13 -5.67 15.00
CA LYS A 129 -15.53 -5.23 14.97
C LYS A 129 -16.52 -6.24 15.55
N HIS A 130 -16.14 -7.51 15.68
CA HIS A 130 -16.95 -8.63 16.18
C HIS A 130 -16.34 -9.21 17.44
#